data_AF-A0A2U1TC43-F1
#
_entry.id   AF-A0A2U1TC43-F1
#
_cell.length_a   1.000
_cell.length_b   1.000
_cell.length_c   1.000
_cell.angle_alpha   90.00
_cell.angle_beta   90.00
_cell.angle_gamma   90.00
#
_symmetry.space_group_name_H-M   'P 1'
#
loop_
_entity.id
_entity.type
_entity.pdbx_description
1 polymer ?
#
loop_
_entity_poly.entity_id
_entity_poly.type
_entity_poly.pdbx_seq_one_letter_code
_entity_poly.pdbx_strand_id
1 'polypeptide(L)'
;MEKPLPTMDDVLLAYFGTEYDNSTGVQRKRIVRVDKLLRRYLESEPETFLGPYGRAILDAEREFAPKGAVCRIMRADTLLFALQRFIEPPHLDPDPLVQRVQLRCVERLIARLVRIELAEYDTTCVQWDLNGALRRAKSELNRDRREAARARRRAQRDAELRASDEQYPGVFGVGRSPWGQPPSP
;
A
#
# COMPACT_ATOMS: atom_id res chain seq x y z
N MET A 1 -30.52 -9.25 24.53
CA MET A 1 -30.21 -9.86 23.22
C MET A 1 -28.92 -9.22 22.75
N GLU A 2 -27.84 -9.99 22.68
CA GLU A 2 -26.59 -9.52 22.07
C GLU A 2 -26.87 -9.25 20.58
N LYS A 3 -26.48 -8.07 20.11
CA LYS A 3 -26.61 -7.73 18.70
C LYS A 3 -25.61 -8.58 17.91
N PRO A 4 -26.03 -9.31 16.86
CA PRO A 4 -25.09 -10.07 16.06
C PRO A 4 -24.05 -9.13 15.43
N LEU A 5 -22.79 -9.57 15.41
CA LEU A 5 -21.73 -8.84 14.73
C LEU A 5 -22.10 -8.64 13.25
N PRO A 6 -21.84 -7.45 12.69
CA PRO A 6 -22.09 -7.21 11.26
C PRO A 6 -21.20 -8.10 10.39
N THR A 7 -21.67 -8.35 9.18
CA THR A 7 -20.89 -9.07 8.17
C THR A 7 -19.75 -8.17 7.66
N MET A 8 -18.74 -8.77 7.01
CA MET A 8 -17.71 -7.99 6.35
C MET A 8 -18.34 -7.05 5.31
N ASP A 9 -19.35 -7.51 4.57
CA ASP A 9 -19.99 -6.69 3.54
C ASP A 9 -20.70 -5.47 4.13
N ASP A 10 -21.41 -5.61 5.25
CA ASP A 10 -22.03 -4.48 5.96
C ASP A 10 -21.00 -3.43 6.35
N VAL A 11 -19.87 -3.88 6.92
CA VAL A 11 -18.77 -2.99 7.35
C VAL A 11 -18.13 -2.31 6.15
N LEU A 12 -17.80 -3.05 5.10
CA LEU A 12 -17.14 -2.52 3.91
C LEU A 12 -18.04 -1.56 3.15
N LEU A 13 -19.33 -1.88 3.01
CA LEU A 13 -20.32 -1.00 2.38
C LEU A 13 -20.43 0.32 3.15
N ALA A 14 -20.58 0.26 4.48
CA ALA A 14 -20.71 1.44 5.32
C ALA A 14 -19.41 2.29 5.32
N TYR A 15 -18.24 1.65 5.40
CA TYR A 15 -16.95 2.33 5.40
C TYR A 15 -16.66 3.00 4.05
N PHE A 16 -16.67 2.24 2.96
CA PHE A 16 -16.34 2.78 1.64
C PHE A 16 -17.41 3.72 1.12
N GLY A 17 -18.69 3.51 1.46
CA GLY A 17 -19.76 4.48 1.18
C GLY A 17 -19.41 5.87 1.73
N THR A 18 -19.03 5.94 3.01
CA THR A 18 -18.60 7.20 3.64
C THR A 18 -17.34 7.79 2.98
N GLU A 19 -16.35 6.97 2.63
CA GLU A 19 -15.13 7.46 1.94
C GLU A 19 -15.42 7.92 0.50
N TYR A 20 -16.42 7.35 -0.17
CA TYR A 20 -16.86 7.78 -1.50
C TYR A 20 -17.55 9.14 -1.45
N ASP A 21 -18.41 9.36 -0.48
CA ASP A 21 -19.13 10.63 -0.33
C ASP A 21 -18.17 11.78 0.04
N ASN A 22 -17.12 11.47 0.79
CA ASN A 22 -16.12 12.43 1.23
C ASN A 22 -14.96 12.65 0.24
N SER A 23 -15.01 12.06 -0.96
CA SER A 23 -13.92 12.16 -1.94
C SER A 23 -14.38 12.47 -3.36
N THR A 24 -13.54 13.20 -4.10
CA THR A 24 -13.82 13.59 -5.48
C THR A 24 -12.64 13.29 -6.40
N GLY A 25 -12.90 13.29 -7.71
CA GLY A 25 -11.89 13.18 -8.76
C GLY A 25 -10.94 11.99 -8.61
N VAL A 26 -9.63 12.28 -8.67
CA VAL A 26 -8.57 11.25 -8.60
C VAL A 26 -8.56 10.52 -7.25
N GLN A 27 -8.87 11.22 -6.16
CA GLN A 27 -8.87 10.60 -4.83
C GLN A 27 -9.97 9.53 -4.72
N ARG A 28 -11.17 9.82 -5.23
CA ARG A 28 -12.27 8.85 -5.28
C ARG A 28 -11.90 7.63 -6.13
N LYS A 29 -11.28 7.83 -7.30
CA LYS A 29 -10.82 6.73 -8.17
C LYS A 29 -9.85 5.79 -7.44
N ARG A 30 -8.93 6.33 -6.64
CA ARG A 30 -7.99 5.53 -5.83
C ARG A 30 -8.70 4.75 -4.73
N ILE A 31 -9.66 5.36 -4.03
CA ILE A 31 -10.44 4.68 -2.98
C ILE A 31 -11.27 3.54 -3.58
N VAL A 32 -11.95 3.78 -4.71
CA VAL A 32 -12.71 2.73 -5.44
C VAL A 32 -11.79 1.57 -5.86
N ARG A 33 -10.56 1.87 -6.26
CA ARG A 33 -9.58 0.83 -6.58
C ARG A 33 -9.18 0.02 -5.34
N VAL A 34 -8.94 0.66 -4.21
CA VAL A 34 -8.62 -0.01 -2.95
C VAL A 34 -9.77 -0.92 -2.48
N ASP A 35 -11.02 -0.46 -2.55
CA ASP A 35 -12.20 -1.29 -2.24
C ASP A 35 -12.24 -2.55 -3.10
N LYS A 36 -12.09 -2.39 -4.43
CA LYS A 36 -12.04 -3.52 -5.36
C LYS A 36 -10.89 -4.48 -5.09
N LEU A 37 -9.72 -3.97 -4.70
CA LEU A 37 -8.56 -4.80 -4.35
C LEU A 37 -8.83 -5.60 -3.08
N LEU A 38 -9.36 -4.95 -2.03
CA LEU A 38 -9.67 -5.62 -0.77
C LEU A 38 -10.73 -6.71 -0.97
N ARG A 39 -11.83 -6.39 -1.64
CA ARG A 39 -12.90 -7.35 -1.93
C ARG A 39 -12.40 -8.52 -2.78
N ARG A 40 -11.54 -8.25 -3.77
CA ARG A 40 -10.92 -9.32 -4.56
C ARG A 40 -10.05 -10.23 -3.68
N TYR A 41 -9.18 -9.64 -2.86
CA TYR A 41 -8.30 -10.36 -1.96
C TYR A 41 -9.08 -11.26 -1.00
N LEU A 42 -10.14 -10.74 -0.37
CA LEU A 42 -10.99 -11.49 0.55
C LEU A 42 -11.62 -12.72 -0.12
N GLU A 43 -12.05 -12.58 -1.37
CA GLU A 43 -12.68 -13.68 -2.12
C GLU A 43 -11.67 -14.67 -2.71
N SER A 44 -10.47 -14.21 -3.09
CA SER A 44 -9.46 -15.03 -3.77
C SER A 44 -8.61 -15.86 -2.82
N GLU A 45 -8.36 -15.37 -1.60
CA GLU A 45 -7.41 -15.99 -0.67
C GLU A 45 -7.99 -16.16 0.76
N PRO A 46 -9.21 -16.71 0.90
CA PRO A 46 -9.84 -16.87 2.21
C PRO A 46 -9.05 -17.77 3.17
N GLU A 47 -8.28 -18.73 2.66
CA GLU A 47 -7.45 -19.64 3.45
C GLU A 47 -6.33 -18.96 4.24
N THR A 48 -5.99 -17.72 3.89
CA THR A 48 -4.95 -16.94 4.59
C THR A 48 -5.43 -16.44 5.96
N PHE A 49 -6.75 -16.37 6.17
CA PHE A 49 -7.35 -15.87 7.41
C PHE A 49 -8.52 -16.72 7.95
N LEU A 50 -9.03 -17.69 7.18
CA LEU A 50 -10.06 -18.62 7.64
C LEU A 50 -9.46 -19.94 8.14
N GLY A 51 -9.88 -20.33 9.34
CA GLY A 51 -9.66 -21.68 9.86
C GLY A 51 -10.50 -22.75 9.13
N PRO A 52 -10.26 -24.04 9.39
CA PRO A 52 -10.96 -25.15 8.72
C PRO A 52 -12.49 -25.06 8.77
N TYR A 53 -13.04 -24.66 9.92
CA TYR A 53 -14.49 -24.52 10.10
C TYR A 53 -15.07 -23.38 9.23
N GLY A 54 -14.42 -22.21 9.22
CA GLY A 54 -14.85 -21.09 8.38
C GLY A 54 -14.80 -21.43 6.89
N ARG A 55 -13.79 -22.21 6.47
CA ARG A 55 -13.70 -22.71 5.08
C ARG A 55 -14.83 -23.67 4.74
N ALA A 56 -15.19 -24.60 5.63
CA ALA A 56 -16.31 -25.50 5.40
C ALA A 56 -17.65 -24.75 5.21
N ILE A 57 -17.90 -23.71 6.01
CA ILE A 57 -19.08 -22.85 5.84
C ILE A 57 -19.00 -22.11 4.49
N LEU A 58 -17.84 -21.56 4.13
CA LEU A 58 -17.65 -20.86 2.87
C LEU A 58 -17.86 -21.77 1.66
N ASP A 59 -17.37 -23.00 1.71
CA ASP A 59 -17.54 -23.97 0.64
C ASP A 59 -19.03 -24.30 0.45
N ALA A 60 -19.76 -24.53 1.54
CA ALA A 60 -21.21 -24.71 1.50
C ALA A 60 -21.94 -23.49 0.92
N GLU A 61 -21.62 -22.26 1.35
CA GLU A 61 -22.22 -21.04 0.80
C GLU A 61 -21.94 -20.89 -0.71
N ARG A 62 -20.72 -21.24 -1.15
CA ARG A 62 -20.32 -21.13 -2.56
C ARG A 62 -21.09 -22.06 -3.48
N GLU A 63 -21.62 -23.18 -2.97
CA GLU A 63 -22.51 -24.07 -3.73
C GLU A 63 -23.82 -23.37 -4.13
N PHE A 64 -24.32 -22.45 -3.28
CA PHE A 64 -25.56 -21.72 -3.54
C PHE A 64 -25.32 -20.36 -4.22
N ALA A 65 -24.33 -19.60 -3.75
CA ALA A 65 -24.10 -18.22 -4.19
C ALA A 65 -22.60 -17.85 -4.18
N PRO A 66 -21.84 -18.19 -5.24
CA PRO A 66 -20.37 -18.13 -5.19
C PRO A 66 -19.78 -16.71 -5.18
N LYS A 67 -20.46 -15.72 -5.77
CA LYS A 67 -19.91 -14.36 -5.91
C LYS A 67 -20.05 -13.59 -4.60
N GLY A 68 -18.95 -13.07 -4.05
CA GLY A 68 -19.00 -12.27 -2.82
C GLY A 68 -19.33 -13.08 -1.58
N ALA A 69 -19.15 -14.41 -1.64
CA ALA A 69 -19.56 -15.33 -0.58
C ALA A 69 -18.85 -14.97 0.73
N VAL A 70 -17.52 -14.77 0.70
CA VAL A 70 -16.73 -14.46 1.89
C VAL A 70 -17.26 -13.20 2.57
N CYS A 71 -17.46 -12.13 1.80
CA CYS A 71 -17.89 -10.86 2.36
C CYS A 71 -19.29 -10.95 3.01
N ARG A 72 -20.20 -11.73 2.42
CA ARG A 72 -21.58 -11.87 2.93
C ARG A 72 -21.69 -12.68 4.21
N ILE A 73 -20.92 -13.75 4.35
CA ILE A 73 -21.12 -14.71 5.46
C ILE A 73 -20.13 -14.51 6.61
N MET A 74 -18.95 -13.93 6.35
CA MET A 74 -17.93 -13.75 7.37
C MET A 74 -18.20 -12.48 8.16
N ARG A 75 -17.85 -12.51 9.45
CA ARG A 75 -18.11 -11.42 10.39
C ARG A 75 -16.97 -10.40 10.43
N ALA A 76 -17.25 -9.24 11.01
CA ALA A 76 -16.32 -8.12 11.15
C ALA A 76 -15.02 -8.44 11.91
N ASP A 77 -15.04 -9.38 12.86
CA ASP A 77 -13.84 -9.84 13.58
C ASP A 77 -12.84 -10.53 12.64
N THR A 78 -13.35 -11.33 11.71
CA THR A 78 -12.58 -12.06 10.70
C THR A 78 -11.91 -11.09 9.72
N LEU A 79 -12.56 -9.95 9.43
CA LEU A 79 -11.99 -8.91 8.57
C LEU A 79 -10.71 -8.35 9.18
N LEU A 80 -10.64 -8.20 10.50
CA LEU A 80 -9.47 -7.67 11.19
C LEU A 80 -8.23 -8.53 10.91
N PHE A 81 -8.36 -9.85 10.94
CA PHE A 81 -7.28 -10.78 10.60
C PHE A 81 -6.88 -10.70 9.12
N ALA A 82 -7.87 -10.61 8.22
CA ALA A 82 -7.62 -10.53 6.79
C ALA A 82 -6.84 -9.26 6.40
N LEU A 83 -7.06 -8.14 7.09
CA LEU A 83 -6.39 -6.87 6.80
C LEU A 83 -4.87 -6.91 6.99
N GLN A 84 -4.35 -7.81 7.84
CA GLN A 84 -2.91 -7.90 8.09
C GLN A 84 -2.15 -8.32 6.84
N ARG A 85 -2.62 -9.37 6.16
CA ARG A 85 -1.99 -9.88 4.94
C ARG A 85 -2.27 -8.99 3.74
N PHE A 86 -3.45 -8.35 3.68
CA PHE A 86 -3.79 -7.43 2.61
C PHE A 86 -2.84 -6.22 2.46
N ILE A 87 -2.16 -5.81 3.54
CA ILE A 87 -1.19 -4.70 3.51
C ILE A 87 0.26 -5.16 3.38
N GLU A 88 0.49 -6.44 3.09
CA GLU A 88 1.81 -7.01 2.83
C GLU A 88 1.96 -7.31 1.32
N PRO A 89 3.19 -7.30 0.77
CA PRO A 89 3.43 -7.85 -0.57
C PRO A 89 2.96 -9.30 -0.65
N PRO A 90 2.35 -9.74 -1.78
CA PRO A 90 2.20 -9.04 -3.06
C PRO A 90 0.90 -8.20 -3.19
N HIS A 91 0.10 -8.05 -2.14
CA HIS A 91 -1.25 -7.44 -2.23
C HIS A 91 -1.26 -5.91 -2.25
N LEU A 92 -0.11 -5.27 -2.03
CA LEU A 92 0.06 -3.83 -2.16
C LEU A 92 0.00 -3.42 -3.64
N ASP A 93 -0.79 -2.37 -3.95
CA ASP A 93 -0.84 -1.86 -5.33
C ASP A 93 0.54 -1.31 -5.75
N PRO A 94 1.02 -1.61 -6.98
CA PRO A 94 2.33 -1.17 -7.44
C PRO A 94 2.43 0.35 -7.68
N ASP A 95 1.32 1.07 -7.83
CA ASP A 95 1.34 2.55 -7.86
C ASP A 95 1.51 3.08 -6.42
N PRO A 96 2.62 3.78 -6.09
CA PRO A 96 2.88 4.30 -4.74
C PRO A 96 1.79 5.26 -4.23
N LEU A 97 1.06 5.93 -5.12
CA LEU A 97 -0.04 6.81 -4.76
C LEU A 97 -1.30 6.03 -4.38
N VAL A 98 -1.57 4.92 -5.05
CA VAL A 98 -2.66 3.99 -4.68
C VAL A 98 -2.28 3.24 -3.41
N GLN A 99 -1.05 2.73 -3.31
CA GLN A 99 -0.51 2.06 -2.12
C GLN A 99 -0.66 2.93 -0.86
N ARG A 100 -0.36 4.24 -0.96
CA ARG A 100 -0.58 5.17 0.16
C ARG A 100 -2.04 5.27 0.57
N VAL A 101 -2.96 5.31 -0.40
CA VAL A 101 -4.40 5.34 -0.13
C VAL A 101 -4.85 4.01 0.48
N GLN A 102 -4.34 2.87 0.01
CA GLN A 102 -4.58 1.54 0.56
C GLN A 102 -4.22 1.49 2.04
N LEU A 103 -2.98 1.83 2.40
CA LEU A 103 -2.52 1.83 3.79
C LEU A 103 -3.33 2.78 4.69
N ARG A 104 -3.71 3.95 4.17
CA ARG A 104 -4.56 4.91 4.92
C ARG A 104 -5.97 4.39 5.12
N CYS A 105 -6.56 3.77 4.09
CA CYS A 105 -7.89 3.18 4.18
C CYS A 105 -7.91 2.04 5.18
N VAL A 106 -6.91 1.16 5.15
CA VAL A 106 -6.79 0.05 6.11
C VAL A 106 -6.63 0.56 7.55
N GLU A 107 -5.76 1.55 7.78
CA GLU A 107 -5.59 2.17 9.11
C GLU A 107 -6.92 2.74 9.66
N ARG A 108 -7.69 3.44 8.82
CA ARG A 108 -9.00 3.99 9.20
C ARG A 108 -10.04 2.89 9.42
N LEU A 109 -10.04 1.86 8.59
CA LEU A 109 -10.94 0.72 8.71
C LEU A 109 -10.68 -0.06 10.00
N ILE A 110 -9.42 -0.27 10.38
CA ILE A 110 -9.05 -0.88 11.67
C ILE A 110 -9.56 -0.03 12.83
N ALA A 111 -9.32 1.28 12.79
CA ALA A 111 -9.80 2.18 13.83
C ALA A 111 -11.33 2.15 13.97
N ARG A 112 -12.05 2.06 12.84
CA ARG A 112 -13.51 1.92 12.83
C ARG A 112 -13.95 0.57 13.41
N LEU A 113 -13.36 -0.53 12.95
CA LEU A 113 -13.68 -1.88 13.41
C LEU A 113 -13.54 -1.98 14.93
N VAL A 114 -12.41 -1.55 15.48
CA VAL A 114 -12.12 -1.60 16.92
C VAL A 114 -13.08 -0.71 17.71
N ARG A 115 -13.36 0.50 17.21
CA ARG A 115 -14.16 1.48 17.96
C ARG A 115 -15.66 1.22 17.91
N ILE A 116 -16.16 0.67 16.81
CA ILE A 116 -17.60 0.55 16.54
C ILE A 116 -18.04 -0.90 16.59
N GLU A 117 -17.48 -1.74 15.72
CA GLU A 117 -18.02 -3.09 15.49
C GLU A 117 -17.53 -4.10 16.52
N LEU A 118 -16.32 -3.89 17.06
CA LEU A 118 -15.62 -4.80 17.97
C LEU A 118 -15.35 -4.15 19.33
N ALA A 119 -16.12 -3.11 19.71
CA ALA A 119 -15.90 -2.33 20.92
C ALA A 119 -15.95 -3.17 22.21
N GLU A 120 -16.72 -4.26 22.22
CA GLU A 120 -16.89 -5.17 23.35
C GLU A 120 -15.89 -6.34 23.36
N TYR A 121 -15.04 -6.45 22.34
CA TYR A 121 -14.10 -7.56 22.15
C TYR A 121 -12.67 -7.12 22.47
N ASP A 122 -11.91 -7.97 23.17
CA ASP A 122 -10.48 -7.74 23.32
C ASP A 122 -9.76 -8.02 21.99
N THR A 123 -9.41 -6.94 21.31
CA THR A 123 -8.71 -6.95 20.03
C THR A 123 -7.25 -6.50 20.16
N THR A 124 -6.74 -6.35 21.39
CA THR A 124 -5.45 -5.70 21.67
C THR A 124 -4.28 -6.38 20.94
N CYS A 125 -4.23 -7.71 20.98
CA CYS A 125 -3.17 -8.49 20.32
C CYS A 125 -3.19 -8.29 18.79
N VAL A 126 -4.35 -8.43 18.17
CA VAL A 126 -4.51 -8.28 16.71
C VAL A 126 -4.20 -6.84 16.28
N GLN A 127 -4.62 -5.85 17.07
CA GLN A 127 -4.28 -4.45 16.84
C GLN A 127 -2.77 -4.19 16.85
N TRP A 128 -2.02 -4.82 17.76
CA TRP A 128 -0.57 -4.66 17.83
C TRP A 128 0.11 -5.20 16.57
N ASP A 129 -0.27 -6.39 16.13
CA ASP A 129 0.27 -7.01 14.91
C ASP A 129 -0.04 -6.19 13.67
N LEU A 130 -1.29 -5.73 13.53
CA LEU A 130 -1.73 -4.85 12.43
C LEU A 130 -0.99 -3.51 12.43
N ASN A 131 -0.84 -2.88 13.58
CA ASN A 131 -0.10 -1.63 13.69
C ASN A 131 1.38 -1.83 13.35
N GLY A 132 1.97 -2.97 13.73
CA GLY A 132 3.30 -3.38 13.32
C GLY A 132 3.41 -3.52 11.80
N ALA A 133 2.50 -4.24 11.17
CA ALA A 133 2.44 -4.42 9.72
C ALA A 133 2.27 -3.08 8.98
N LEU A 134 1.35 -2.22 9.42
CA LEU A 134 1.15 -0.88 8.87
C LEU A 134 2.42 -0.02 8.98
N ARG A 135 3.11 -0.04 10.12
CA ARG A 135 4.36 0.71 10.30
C ARG A 135 5.44 0.21 9.36
N ARG A 136 5.59 -1.10 9.20
CA ARG A 136 6.54 -1.69 8.24
C ARG A 136 6.23 -1.26 6.80
N ALA A 137 5.01 -1.47 6.34
CA ALA A 137 4.59 -1.12 4.98
C ALA A 137 4.74 0.38 4.68
N LYS A 138 4.38 1.26 5.62
CA LYS A 138 4.59 2.72 5.50
C LYS A 138 6.07 3.08 5.45
N SER A 139 6.91 2.40 6.24
CA SER A 139 8.37 2.64 6.27
C SER A 139 9.01 2.28 4.93
N GLU A 140 8.64 1.13 4.36
CA GLU A 140 9.10 0.64 3.06
C GLU A 140 8.72 1.61 1.94
N LEU A 141 7.44 1.99 1.84
CA LEU A 141 6.99 2.99 0.87
C LEU A 141 7.78 4.32 0.97
N ASN A 142 8.10 4.75 2.19
CA ASN A 142 8.89 5.96 2.42
C ASN A 142 10.38 5.79 2.08
N ARG A 143 10.94 4.58 2.23
CA ARG A 143 12.30 4.26 1.80
C ARG A 143 12.39 4.34 0.29
N ASP A 144 11.50 3.65 -0.42
CA ASP A 144 11.51 3.56 -1.88
C ASP A 144 11.34 4.95 -2.52
N ARG A 145 10.47 5.79 -1.93
CA ARG A 145 10.32 7.19 -2.34
C ARG A 145 11.62 7.99 -2.17
N ARG A 146 12.33 7.81 -1.05
CA ARG A 146 13.59 8.52 -0.77
C ARG A 146 14.68 8.08 -1.74
N GLU A 147 14.75 6.79 -2.06
CA GLU A 147 15.69 6.24 -3.03
C GLU A 147 15.41 6.76 -4.44
N ALA A 148 14.16 6.73 -4.89
CA ALA A 148 13.75 7.30 -6.18
C ALA A 148 14.09 8.79 -6.30
N ALA A 149 13.86 9.58 -5.24
CA ALA A 149 14.22 10.99 -5.22
C ALA A 149 15.74 11.23 -5.29
N ARG A 150 16.53 10.39 -4.60
CA ARG A 150 18.00 10.44 -4.67
C ARG A 150 18.52 10.04 -6.06
N ALA A 151 17.92 9.04 -6.70
CA ALA A 151 18.28 8.62 -8.05
C ALA A 151 18.01 9.73 -9.08
N ARG A 152 16.84 10.38 -8.99
CA ARG A 152 16.49 11.53 -9.86
C ARG A 152 17.48 12.69 -9.73
N ARG A 153 17.86 13.06 -8.49
CA ARG A 153 18.86 14.13 -8.26
C ARG A 153 20.23 13.78 -8.81
N ARG A 154 20.66 12.51 -8.69
CA ARG A 154 21.92 12.05 -9.30
C ARG A 154 21.86 12.14 -10.83
N ALA A 155 20.80 11.65 -11.44
CA ALA A 155 20.61 11.73 -12.88
C ALA A 155 20.57 13.18 -13.41
N GLN A 156 19.94 14.11 -12.67
CA GLN A 156 19.95 15.54 -13.02
C GLN A 156 21.37 16.11 -12.99
N ARG A 157 22.13 15.85 -11.93
CA ARG A 157 23.52 16.31 -11.80
C ARG A 157 24.42 15.73 -12.89
N ASP A 158 24.28 14.46 -13.21
CA ASP A 158 25.07 13.81 -14.26
C ASP A 158 24.72 14.38 -15.65
N ALA A 159 23.45 14.72 -15.89
CA ALA A 159 23.02 15.39 -17.11
C ALA A 159 23.55 16.82 -17.21
N GLU A 160 23.55 17.58 -16.10
CA GLU A 160 24.14 18.92 -16.03
C GLU A 160 25.64 18.90 -16.31
N LEU A 161 26.39 17.93 -15.74
CA LEU A 161 27.82 17.77 -16.00
C LEU A 161 28.10 17.45 -17.47
N ARG A 162 27.35 16.52 -18.08
CA ARG A 162 27.50 16.21 -19.52
C ARG A 162 27.18 17.40 -20.41
N ALA A 163 26.12 18.15 -20.10
CA ALA A 163 25.78 19.36 -20.84
C ALA A 163 26.87 20.43 -20.73
N SER A 164 27.51 20.56 -19.56
CA SER A 164 28.65 21.46 -19.36
C SER A 164 29.87 21.04 -20.19
N ASP A 165 30.18 19.74 -20.26
CA ASP A 165 31.28 19.21 -21.08
C ASP A 165 31.03 19.41 -22.59
N GLU A 166 29.78 19.26 -23.04
CA GLU A 166 29.37 19.50 -24.44
C GLU A 166 29.36 20.99 -24.80
N GLN A 167 29.03 21.88 -23.86
CA GLN A 167 29.01 23.33 -24.08
C GLN A 167 30.41 23.98 -24.02
N TYR A 168 31.38 23.32 -23.39
CA TYR A 168 32.80 23.73 -23.36
C TYR A 168 33.75 22.58 -23.75
N PRO A 169 33.70 22.11 -25.02
CA PRO A 169 34.58 21.05 -25.46
C PRO A 169 36.00 21.61 -25.65
N GLY A 170 36.81 21.64 -24.59
CA GLY A 170 38.25 21.88 -24.71
C GLY A 170 38.93 22.95 -23.83
N VAL A 171 38.31 23.46 -22.75
CA VAL A 171 39.03 24.42 -21.87
C VAL A 171 40.15 23.73 -21.05
N PHE A 172 40.13 22.40 -20.94
CA PHE A 172 41.24 21.59 -20.38
C PHE A 172 42.08 20.89 -21.46
N GLY A 173 42.11 21.43 -22.68
CA GLY A 173 43.13 21.09 -23.67
C GLY A 173 44.49 21.61 -23.21
N VAL A 174 45.26 20.73 -22.57
CA VAL A 174 46.66 20.88 -22.18
C VAL A 174 47.45 21.69 -23.21
N GLY A 175 47.68 22.97 -22.91
CA GLY A 175 48.67 23.77 -23.59
C GLY A 175 50.05 23.16 -23.35
N ARG A 176 50.58 22.44 -24.35
CA ARG A 176 52.03 22.21 -24.46
C ARG A 176 52.71 23.58 -24.45
N SER A 177 53.44 23.90 -23.38
CA SER A 177 54.33 25.05 -23.30
C SER A 177 55.29 25.09 -24.49
N PRO A 178 55.38 26.21 -25.25
CA PRO A 178 56.31 26.33 -26.38
C PRO A 178 57.62 27.07 -26.04
N TRP A 179 57.93 27.35 -24.78
CA TRP A 179 59.15 28.05 -24.36
C TRP A 179 59.95 27.13 -23.43
N GLY A 180 61.23 26.81 -23.60
CA GLY A 180 62.29 27.24 -24.51
C GLY A 180 63.58 26.75 -23.82
N GLN A 181 64.42 26.01 -24.52
CA GLN A 181 65.65 25.44 -23.96
C GLN A 181 66.63 26.55 -23.52
N PRO A 182 67.37 26.39 -22.41
CA PRO A 182 68.41 27.33 -22.02
C PRO A 182 69.68 27.12 -22.88
N PRO A 183 70.42 28.20 -23.25
CA PRO A 183 71.65 28.07 -24.00
C PRO A 183 72.78 27.49 -23.12
N SER A 184 73.56 26.57 -23.71
CA SER A 184 74.78 25.96 -23.15
C SER A 184 76.02 26.82 -23.45
N PRO A 185 77.11 26.68 -22.65
CA PRO A 185 78.14 27.71 -22.43
C PRO A 185 79.12 27.94 -23.58
#